data_AF-A0AAW7P306-F1
#
_entry.id   AF-A0AAW7P306-F1
#
_cell.length_a   1.000
_cell.length_b   1.000
_cell.length_c   1.000
_cell.angle_alpha   90.00
_cell.angle_beta   90.00
_cell.angle_gamma   90.00
#
_symmetry.space_group_name_H-M   'P 1'
#
loop_
_entity.id
_entity.type
_entity.pdbx_description
1 polymer ?
#
loop_
_entity_poly.entity_id
_entity_poly.type
_entity_poly.pdbx_seq_one_letter_code
_entity_poly.pdbx_strand_id
1 'polypeptide(L)'
;PAGNYTVGEVDDQGHLKSTDPTTGKVIEGDKNVTYVYKLKETPTEPKKGEVIITYVDENGKEIEKPRQDTPNSPYDTPYNTTEEGEKPNTIKTPDGKTYKIVPKGDYPVGKVDEDGHLESSDPVKGKVDKPKSIITYVYKEVKEEPTQPKGNVYVHYVDTEGKTIKSDVTDEENQPVDKDYNTVVDNRPQTIEKDGKTYELVPAGNYTVGEVDDQGHLKSTDPTTGKVIEGDKNVTYVYKLKETPDKPVEPTPDKPVEPTPDKPVDPTPGKPVNPTPDKPVDPTSGKSVESTPAKGQLPNTGETTSVGSTLLGLVAGLVGLAALGRRKEGDEK
;
A
#
# COMPACT_ATOMS: atom_id res chain seq x y z
N PRO A 1 69.52 45.81 -6.34
CA PRO A 1 70.21 45.57 -5.06
C PRO A 1 71.70 45.35 -5.34
N ALA A 2 72.59 45.83 -4.47
CA ALA A 2 74.02 45.59 -4.63
C ALA A 2 74.35 44.09 -4.55
N GLY A 3 75.42 43.69 -5.23
CA GLY A 3 75.91 42.31 -5.20
C GLY A 3 76.61 41.91 -6.50
N ASN A 4 77.17 40.70 -6.52
CA ASN A 4 77.78 40.13 -7.71
C ASN A 4 76.78 39.24 -8.45
N TYR A 5 76.49 39.57 -9.71
CA TYR A 5 75.55 38.86 -10.57
C TYR A 5 76.31 38.20 -11.72
N THR A 6 75.65 37.35 -12.51
CA THR A 6 76.25 36.75 -13.73
C THR A 6 76.70 37.79 -14.76
N VAL A 7 76.11 38.99 -14.73
CA VAL A 7 76.48 40.15 -15.56
C VAL A 7 77.60 41.01 -14.96
N GLY A 8 78.02 40.76 -13.72
CA GLY A 8 79.06 41.50 -13.00
C GLY A 8 78.59 42.11 -11.68
N GLU A 9 79.45 42.96 -11.08
CA GLU A 9 79.16 43.61 -9.81
C GLU A 9 78.24 44.83 -9.99
N VAL A 10 77.17 44.86 -9.21
CA VAL A 10 76.10 45.87 -9.28
C VAL A 10 76.05 46.65 -7.96
N ASP A 11 75.74 47.95 -8.03
CA ASP A 11 75.62 48.82 -6.86
C ASP A 11 74.21 48.84 -6.24
N ASP A 12 74.02 49.63 -5.18
CA ASP A 12 72.74 49.72 -4.45
C ASP A 12 71.60 50.29 -5.32
N GLN A 13 71.91 51.11 -6.32
CA GLN A 13 70.96 51.68 -7.27
C GLN A 13 70.67 50.76 -8.46
N GLY A 14 71.38 49.64 -8.58
CA GLY A 14 71.26 48.70 -9.70
C GLY A 14 72.17 49.02 -10.88
N HIS A 15 73.10 49.98 -10.79
CA HIS A 15 74.09 50.24 -11.84
C HIS A 15 75.13 49.13 -11.90
N LEU A 16 75.46 48.68 -13.12
CA LEU A 16 76.52 47.71 -13.36
C LEU A 16 77.89 48.41 -13.36
N LYS A 17 78.72 48.14 -12.34
CA LYS A 17 79.97 48.88 -12.06
C LYS A 17 81.03 48.78 -13.16
N SER A 18 80.90 47.82 -14.09
CA SER A 18 81.77 47.69 -15.27
C SER A 18 81.33 48.55 -16.47
N THR A 19 80.33 49.41 -16.30
CA THR A 19 79.79 50.30 -17.35
C THR A 19 80.01 51.77 -16.99
N ASP A 20 79.74 52.69 -17.93
CA ASP A 20 80.03 54.11 -17.73
C ASP A 20 79.38 54.68 -16.47
N PRO A 21 80.03 55.63 -15.78
CA PRO A 21 79.50 56.21 -14.57
C PRO A 21 78.18 56.96 -14.84
N THR A 22 77.25 56.81 -13.92
CA THR A 22 75.90 57.43 -13.97
C THR A 22 75.93 58.97 -13.95
N THR A 23 77.10 59.58 -13.66
CA THR A 23 77.32 61.03 -13.68
C THR A 23 78.70 61.36 -14.26
N GLY A 24 78.83 62.51 -14.95
CA GLY A 24 80.10 62.99 -15.49
C GLY A 24 79.94 64.03 -16.59
N LYS A 25 81.06 64.58 -17.09
CA LYS A 25 81.06 65.47 -18.27
C LYS A 25 80.88 64.66 -19.55
N VAL A 26 80.13 65.19 -20.51
CA VAL A 26 80.03 64.65 -21.88
C VAL A 26 81.39 64.86 -22.59
N ILE A 27 81.80 63.87 -23.37
CA ILE A 27 83.00 63.88 -24.22
C ILE A 27 82.60 63.36 -25.61
N GLU A 28 83.49 63.49 -26.58
CA GLU A 28 83.29 62.94 -27.92
C GLU A 28 83.36 61.40 -27.89
N GLY A 29 82.33 60.73 -28.39
CA GLY A 29 82.13 59.27 -28.32
C GLY A 29 80.91 58.86 -27.49
N ASP A 30 80.50 57.60 -27.64
CA ASP A 30 79.32 57.05 -26.94
C ASP A 30 79.63 56.71 -25.47
N LYS A 31 78.61 56.88 -24.61
CA LYS A 31 78.62 56.40 -23.22
C LYS A 31 77.48 55.43 -22.98
N ASN A 32 77.79 54.29 -22.38
CA ASN A 32 76.87 53.19 -22.16
C ASN A 32 76.75 52.89 -20.67
N VAL A 33 75.65 53.35 -20.06
CA VAL A 33 75.31 53.13 -18.64
C VAL A 33 74.29 52.01 -18.55
N THR A 34 74.59 50.92 -17.84
CA THR A 34 73.68 49.77 -17.72
C THR A 34 73.10 49.63 -16.32
N TYR A 35 71.78 49.41 -16.24
CA TYR A 35 71.08 49.08 -15.00
C TYR A 35 70.58 47.63 -15.03
N VAL A 36 70.79 46.92 -13.92
CA VAL A 36 70.42 45.52 -13.72
C VAL A 36 69.20 45.45 -12.81
N TYR A 37 68.07 45.07 -13.38
CA TYR A 37 66.81 44.91 -12.67
C TYR A 37 66.64 43.45 -12.24
N LYS A 38 66.45 43.19 -10.94
CA LYS A 38 65.91 41.91 -10.48
C LYS A 38 64.41 41.91 -10.70
N LEU A 39 63.90 40.94 -11.45
CA LEU A 39 62.46 40.74 -11.61
C LEU A 39 61.81 40.58 -10.22
N LYS A 40 60.81 41.41 -9.92
CA LYS A 40 59.99 41.27 -8.73
C LYS A 40 58.94 40.20 -9.02
N GLU A 41 59.03 39.07 -8.33
CA GLU A 41 58.02 38.02 -8.43
C GLU A 41 56.65 38.59 -8.04
N THR A 42 55.68 38.49 -8.96
CA THR A 42 54.28 38.74 -8.65
C THR A 42 53.79 37.62 -7.74
N PRO A 43 53.18 37.92 -6.57
CA PRO A 43 52.63 36.87 -5.72
C PRO A 43 51.58 36.10 -6.52
N THR A 44 51.79 34.79 -6.67
CA THR A 44 50.82 33.91 -7.34
C THR A 44 49.53 33.94 -6.52
N GLU A 45 48.39 34.22 -7.16
CA GLU A 45 47.10 34.11 -6.46
C GLU A 45 46.97 32.69 -5.90
N PRO A 46 46.58 32.50 -4.63
CA PRO A 46 46.40 31.16 -4.08
C PRO A 46 45.39 30.40 -4.94
N LYS A 47 45.77 29.20 -5.38
CA LYS A 47 44.89 28.32 -6.15
C LYS A 47 43.64 28.02 -5.33
N LYS A 48 42.48 27.98 -6.00
CA LYS A 48 41.17 27.71 -5.40
C LYS A 48 40.40 26.68 -6.22
N GLY A 49 39.49 25.98 -5.57
CA GLY A 49 38.57 25.02 -6.19
C GLY A 49 37.35 24.74 -5.33
N GLU A 50 36.36 24.08 -5.90
CA GLU A 50 35.10 23.69 -5.25
C GLU A 50 34.90 22.16 -5.24
N VAL A 51 34.01 21.69 -4.37
CA VAL A 51 33.63 20.28 -4.26
C VAL A 51 32.13 20.16 -4.45
N ILE A 52 31.72 19.35 -5.43
CA ILE A 52 30.32 19.16 -5.83
C ILE A 52 29.95 17.69 -5.70
N ILE A 53 28.79 17.43 -5.09
CA ILE A 53 28.15 16.12 -5.00
C ILE A 53 27.11 16.00 -6.11
N THR A 54 27.08 14.85 -6.77
CA THR A 54 26.14 14.51 -7.85
C THR A 54 25.40 13.22 -7.52
N TYR A 55 24.10 13.17 -7.86
CA TYR A 55 23.24 12.01 -7.59
C TYR A 55 22.72 11.46 -8.93
N VAL A 56 23.10 10.22 -9.25
CA VAL A 56 22.77 9.59 -10.54
C VAL A 56 22.08 8.26 -10.35
N ASP A 57 21.30 7.83 -11.36
CA ASP A 57 20.78 6.47 -11.42
C ASP A 57 21.89 5.45 -11.80
N GLU A 58 21.54 4.15 -11.79
CA GLU A 58 22.42 3.05 -12.21
C GLU A 58 23.01 3.20 -13.63
N ASN A 59 22.45 4.08 -14.47
CA ASN A 59 22.88 4.37 -15.85
C ASN A 59 23.65 5.69 -15.99
N GLY A 60 23.88 6.42 -14.89
CA GLY A 60 24.58 7.71 -14.88
C GLY A 60 23.70 8.92 -15.20
N LYS A 61 22.37 8.78 -15.25
CA LYS A 61 21.46 9.91 -15.45
C LYS A 61 21.25 10.64 -14.12
N GLU A 62 21.41 11.96 -14.10
CA GLU A 62 21.09 12.80 -12.94
C GLU A 62 19.62 12.61 -12.49
N ILE A 63 19.43 12.43 -11.18
CA ILE A 63 18.12 12.27 -10.54
C ILE A 63 17.77 13.42 -9.58
N GLU A 64 18.78 14.07 -9.00
CA GLU A 64 18.61 15.25 -8.16
C GLU A 64 19.73 16.27 -8.44
N LYS A 65 19.43 17.56 -8.28
CA LYS A 65 20.35 18.65 -8.59
C LYS A 65 21.66 18.49 -7.80
N PRO A 66 22.82 18.76 -8.42
CA PRO A 66 24.09 18.70 -7.72
C PRO A 66 24.13 19.64 -6.51
N ARG A 67 24.71 19.15 -5.42
CA ARG A 67 24.91 19.90 -4.17
C ARG A 67 26.35 20.38 -4.08
N GLN A 68 26.57 21.59 -3.56
CA GLN A 68 27.91 22.05 -3.18
C GLN A 68 28.19 21.62 -1.73
N ASP A 69 29.27 20.86 -1.53
CA ASP A 69 29.84 20.53 -0.21
C ASP A 69 30.76 21.69 0.20
N THR A 70 31.87 21.86 -0.54
CA THR A 70 32.87 22.90 -0.28
C THR A 70 32.75 24.00 -1.34
N PRO A 71 32.44 25.25 -0.95
CA PRO A 71 32.44 26.38 -1.88
C PRO A 71 33.86 26.67 -2.38
N ASN A 72 33.98 27.51 -3.42
CA ASN A 72 35.28 27.85 -4.04
C ASN A 72 36.30 28.39 -3.02
N SER A 73 37.17 27.50 -2.54
CA SER A 73 38.04 27.66 -1.36
C SER A 73 39.50 27.47 -1.75
N PRO A 74 40.47 27.99 -0.96
CA PRO A 74 41.89 27.72 -1.19
C PRO A 74 42.18 26.22 -1.28
N TYR A 75 43.21 25.86 -2.05
CA TYR A 75 43.75 24.51 -2.03
C TYR A 75 44.19 24.12 -0.60
N ASP A 76 44.29 22.82 -0.35
CA ASP A 76 44.48 22.19 0.97
C ASP A 76 43.30 22.30 1.96
N THR A 77 42.22 23.04 1.63
CA THR A 77 40.96 23.01 2.39
C THR A 77 40.42 21.58 2.46
N PRO A 78 40.19 20.99 3.66
CA PRO A 78 39.63 19.65 3.79
C PRO A 78 38.13 19.62 3.48
N TYR A 79 37.64 18.48 2.99
CA TYR A 79 36.22 18.25 2.70
C TYR A 79 35.76 16.83 3.03
N ASN A 80 34.44 16.62 3.15
CA ASN A 80 33.85 15.36 3.61
C ASN A 80 32.38 15.23 3.14
N THR A 81 32.18 14.63 1.97
CA THR A 81 30.84 14.47 1.37
C THR A 81 29.97 13.39 2.02
N THR A 82 30.39 12.82 3.16
CA THR A 82 29.63 11.81 3.92
C THR A 82 28.91 12.42 5.13
N GLU A 83 28.71 13.73 5.16
CA GLU A 83 27.97 14.43 6.22
C GLU A 83 26.44 14.25 6.10
N GLU A 84 25.73 14.48 7.19
CA GLU A 84 24.29 14.20 7.26
C GLU A 84 23.52 15.11 6.29
N GLY A 85 22.64 14.50 5.47
CA GLY A 85 21.88 15.18 4.42
C GLY A 85 22.63 15.40 3.11
N GLU A 86 23.94 15.13 3.05
CA GLU A 86 24.73 15.19 1.81
C GLU A 86 24.68 13.90 1.00
N LYS A 87 24.38 12.79 1.68
CA LYS A 87 24.22 11.46 1.09
C LYS A 87 22.88 10.87 1.53
N PRO A 88 21.73 11.31 0.97
CA PRO A 88 20.42 10.80 1.37
C PRO A 88 20.28 9.32 1.00
N ASN A 89 19.74 8.51 1.91
CA ASN A 89 19.46 7.08 1.65
C ASN A 89 18.36 6.87 0.60
N THR A 90 17.50 7.88 0.39
CA THR A 90 16.38 7.83 -0.54
C THR A 90 16.14 9.21 -1.13
N ILE A 91 15.99 9.27 -2.45
CA ILE A 91 15.67 10.47 -3.23
C ILE A 91 14.28 10.25 -3.84
N LYS A 92 13.40 11.25 -3.74
CA LYS A 92 12.10 11.25 -4.43
C LYS A 92 12.06 12.37 -5.46
N THR A 93 11.93 12.01 -6.73
CA THR A 93 12.00 12.97 -7.83
C THR A 93 10.63 13.64 -8.08
N PRO A 94 10.59 14.80 -8.76
CA PRO A 94 9.33 15.53 -8.99
C PRO A 94 8.27 14.78 -9.80
N ASP A 95 8.66 13.80 -10.61
CA ASP A 95 7.78 12.87 -11.34
C ASP A 95 7.28 11.69 -10.48
N GLY A 96 7.60 11.69 -9.18
CA GLY A 96 7.06 10.74 -8.19
C GLY A 96 7.88 9.45 -8.02
N LYS A 97 8.91 9.20 -8.84
CA LYS A 97 9.79 8.04 -8.68
C LYS A 97 10.58 8.12 -7.38
N THR A 98 10.80 6.97 -6.76
CA THR A 98 11.61 6.81 -5.56
C THR A 98 12.91 6.09 -5.92
N TYR A 99 14.05 6.61 -5.50
CA TYR A 99 15.37 6.03 -5.72
C TYR A 99 16.05 5.77 -4.38
N LYS A 100 16.72 4.63 -4.22
CA LYS A 100 17.54 4.29 -3.03
C LYS A 100 19.00 4.19 -3.40
N ILE A 101 19.87 4.62 -2.49
CA ILE A 101 21.33 4.49 -2.69
C ILE A 101 21.69 3.01 -2.87
N VAL A 102 22.58 2.71 -3.81
CA VAL A 102 22.93 1.32 -4.13
C VAL A 102 23.99 0.77 -3.17
N PRO A 103 23.96 -0.54 -2.85
CA PRO A 103 25.06 -1.18 -2.15
C PRO A 103 26.27 -1.37 -3.08
N LYS A 104 27.42 -1.72 -2.50
CA LYS A 104 28.65 -2.10 -3.22
C LYS A 104 28.38 -3.07 -4.37
N GLY A 105 28.89 -2.78 -5.57
CA GLY A 105 28.69 -3.64 -6.74
C GLY A 105 29.17 -3.05 -8.07
N ASP A 106 29.06 -3.84 -9.12
CA ASP A 106 29.29 -3.42 -10.51
C ASP A 106 27.95 -2.98 -11.14
N TYR A 107 27.82 -1.70 -11.48
CA TYR A 107 26.62 -1.10 -12.10
C TYR A 107 26.92 -0.62 -13.53
N PRO A 108 25.91 -0.37 -14.38
CA PRO A 108 26.14 0.17 -15.73
C PRO A 108 26.95 1.47 -15.78
N VAL A 109 26.78 2.35 -14.76
CA VAL A 109 27.57 3.58 -14.58
C VAL A 109 29.02 3.33 -14.12
N GLY A 110 29.31 2.18 -13.50
CA GLY A 110 30.64 1.80 -13.02
C GLY A 110 30.64 1.03 -11.70
N LYS A 111 31.83 0.89 -11.10
CA LYS A 111 31.99 0.27 -9.78
C LYS A 111 31.55 1.21 -8.67
N VAL A 112 30.81 0.67 -7.72
CA VAL A 112 30.30 1.40 -6.56
C VAL A 112 30.78 0.74 -5.27
N ASP A 113 31.20 1.57 -4.32
CA ASP A 113 31.74 1.15 -3.03
C ASP A 113 30.66 0.89 -1.95
N GLU A 114 31.09 0.72 -0.69
CA GLU A 114 30.20 0.45 0.45
C GLU A 114 29.35 1.67 0.87
N ASP A 115 29.80 2.87 0.53
CA ASP A 115 29.10 4.12 0.78
C ASP A 115 28.09 4.45 -0.34
N GLY A 116 28.05 3.70 -1.45
CA GLY A 116 27.25 4.03 -2.62
C GLY A 116 27.93 5.03 -3.56
N HIS A 117 29.23 5.28 -3.37
CA HIS A 117 30.07 6.17 -4.16
C HIS A 117 30.62 5.47 -5.40
N LEU A 118 30.60 6.18 -6.53
CA LEU A 118 31.18 5.71 -7.79
C LEU A 118 32.71 5.80 -7.73
N GLU A 119 33.40 4.66 -7.76
CA GLU A 119 34.87 4.56 -7.59
C GLU A 119 35.67 5.33 -8.64
N SER A 120 35.07 5.66 -9.80
CA SER A 120 35.68 6.49 -10.85
C SER A 120 35.47 8.00 -10.69
N SER A 121 34.72 8.43 -9.67
CA SER A 121 34.56 9.83 -9.27
C SER A 121 35.56 10.20 -8.16
N ASP A 122 35.57 11.46 -7.73
CA ASP A 122 36.55 11.90 -6.72
C ASP A 122 36.30 11.28 -5.35
N PRO A 123 37.33 11.09 -4.50
CA PRO A 123 37.16 10.50 -3.17
C PRO A 123 36.15 11.27 -2.31
N VAL A 124 35.34 10.56 -1.51
CA VAL A 124 34.34 11.18 -0.61
C VAL A 124 34.95 12.06 0.51
N LYS A 125 36.25 11.91 0.78
CA LYS A 125 37.00 12.65 1.80
C LYS A 125 38.37 13.01 1.25
N GLY A 126 38.79 14.26 1.45
CA GLY A 126 40.08 14.69 0.93
C GLY A 126 40.38 16.16 1.22
N LYS A 127 41.14 16.76 0.31
CA LYS A 127 41.46 18.19 0.28
C LYS A 127 41.22 18.74 -1.12
N VAL A 128 40.85 20.01 -1.22
CA VAL A 128 40.80 20.71 -2.51
C VAL A 128 42.21 20.78 -3.11
N ASP A 129 42.44 20.06 -4.22
CA ASP A 129 43.73 19.96 -4.91
C ASP A 129 43.66 20.34 -6.40
N LYS A 130 42.44 20.54 -6.92
CA LYS A 130 42.11 20.86 -8.31
C LYS A 130 40.95 21.85 -8.40
N PRO A 131 40.66 22.46 -9.57
CA PRO A 131 39.66 23.53 -9.68
C PRO A 131 38.22 23.11 -9.35
N LYS A 132 37.88 21.83 -9.58
CA LYS A 132 36.55 21.28 -9.30
C LYS A 132 36.68 19.78 -9.03
N SER A 133 36.23 19.34 -7.86
CA SER A 133 36.02 17.93 -7.53
C SER A 133 34.55 17.57 -7.69
N ILE A 134 34.28 16.37 -8.22
CA ILE A 134 32.95 15.83 -8.46
C ILE A 134 32.89 14.45 -7.82
N ILE A 135 32.11 14.35 -6.75
CA ILE A 135 31.80 13.10 -6.06
C ILE A 135 30.44 12.64 -6.58
N THR A 136 30.32 11.37 -6.95
CA THR A 136 29.08 10.81 -7.50
C THR A 136 28.55 9.69 -6.63
N TYR A 137 27.31 9.83 -6.16
CA TYR A 137 26.57 8.75 -5.48
C TYR A 137 25.55 8.14 -6.44
N VAL A 138 25.47 6.80 -6.43
CA VAL A 138 24.66 6.01 -7.37
C VAL A 138 23.41 5.46 -6.70
N TYR A 139 22.29 5.52 -7.40
CA TYR A 139 20.98 5.15 -6.88
C TYR A 139 20.21 4.22 -7.84
N LYS A 140 19.38 3.36 -7.27
CA LYS A 140 18.48 2.44 -7.99
C LYS A 140 17.04 2.89 -7.86
N GLU A 141 16.32 2.95 -8.99
CA GLU A 141 14.88 3.19 -8.99
C GLU A 141 14.16 2.05 -8.25
N VAL A 142 13.49 2.39 -7.16
CA VAL A 142 12.58 1.50 -6.44
C VAL A 142 11.23 1.61 -7.09
N LYS A 143 10.91 0.62 -7.92
CA LYS A 143 9.52 0.38 -8.32
C LYS A 143 8.77 -0.10 -7.08
N GLU A 144 7.87 0.73 -6.58
CA GLU A 144 6.86 0.25 -5.63
C GLU A 144 6.05 -0.83 -6.34
N GLU A 145 5.94 -2.01 -5.73
CA GLU A 145 4.99 -3.01 -6.25
C GLU A 145 3.60 -2.40 -6.18
N PRO A 146 2.76 -2.54 -7.22
CA PRO A 146 1.40 -2.02 -7.18
C PRO A 146 0.69 -2.71 -6.02
N THR A 147 0.39 -1.95 -4.97
CA THR A 147 -0.47 -2.42 -3.89
C THR A 147 -1.79 -2.82 -4.53
N GLN A 148 -2.09 -4.12 -4.58
CA GLN A 148 -3.38 -4.58 -5.09
C GLN A 148 -4.47 -3.81 -4.33
N PRO A 149 -5.45 -3.22 -5.04
CA PRO A 149 -6.55 -2.55 -4.37
C PRO A 149 -7.25 -3.54 -3.44
N LYS A 150 -7.69 -3.01 -2.31
CA LYS A 150 -8.34 -3.78 -1.24
C LYS A 150 -9.70 -3.20 -0.93
N GLY A 151 -10.55 -4.05 -0.38
CA GLY A 151 -11.85 -3.63 0.10
C GLY A 151 -12.32 -4.39 1.32
N ASN A 152 -13.46 -3.93 1.81
CA ASN A 152 -14.15 -4.46 2.98
C ASN A 152 -15.62 -4.73 2.64
N VAL A 153 -16.24 -5.64 3.39
CA VAL A 153 -17.68 -5.89 3.35
C VAL A 153 -18.21 -5.80 4.77
N TYR A 154 -19.15 -4.90 5.02
CA TYR A 154 -19.82 -4.71 6.30
C TYR A 154 -21.28 -5.11 6.22
N VAL A 155 -21.80 -5.63 7.35
CA VAL A 155 -23.18 -6.07 7.51
C VAL A 155 -23.85 -5.30 8.64
N HIS A 156 -24.93 -4.61 8.30
CA HIS A 156 -25.75 -3.81 9.20
C HIS A 156 -27.07 -4.52 9.52
N TYR A 157 -27.60 -4.26 10.71
CA TYR A 157 -28.83 -4.87 11.20
C TYR A 157 -29.77 -3.78 11.70
N VAL A 158 -30.86 -3.54 10.98
CA VAL A 158 -31.83 -2.47 11.30
C VAL A 158 -33.22 -3.03 11.51
N ASP A 159 -34.06 -2.32 12.27
CA ASP A 159 -35.49 -2.58 12.29
C ASP A 159 -36.21 -1.96 11.06
N THR A 160 -37.52 -2.20 10.95
CA THR A 160 -38.36 -1.67 9.86
C THR A 160 -38.41 -0.14 9.78
N GLU A 161 -37.97 0.58 10.83
CA GLU A 161 -37.87 2.04 10.88
C GLU A 161 -36.45 2.54 10.50
N GLY A 162 -35.50 1.62 10.27
CA GLY A 162 -34.11 1.93 9.93
C GLY A 162 -33.19 2.12 11.14
N LYS A 163 -33.64 1.80 12.36
CA LYS A 163 -32.82 1.92 13.56
C LYS A 163 -31.95 0.68 13.78
N THR A 164 -30.66 0.87 14.05
CA THR A 164 -29.71 -0.21 14.32
C THR A 164 -30.11 -1.05 15.54
N ILE A 165 -30.29 -2.36 15.36
CA ILE A 165 -30.69 -3.32 16.40
C ILE A 165 -29.62 -4.34 16.81
N LYS A 166 -28.48 -4.41 16.12
CA LYS A 166 -27.28 -5.17 16.52
C LYS A 166 -26.07 -4.39 16.03
N SER A 167 -24.93 -4.51 16.70
CA SER A 167 -23.68 -3.94 16.19
C SER A 167 -23.36 -4.48 14.80
N ASP A 168 -22.81 -3.62 13.95
CA ASP A 168 -22.35 -3.98 12.61
C ASP A 168 -21.25 -5.05 12.69
N VAL A 169 -21.16 -5.89 11.67
CA VAL A 169 -20.16 -6.96 11.57
C VAL A 169 -19.36 -6.81 10.27
N THR A 170 -18.05 -7.01 10.35
CA THR A 170 -17.20 -7.12 9.16
C THR A 170 -17.23 -8.55 8.65
N ASP A 171 -17.73 -8.74 7.43
CA ASP A 171 -17.76 -10.01 6.69
C ASP A 171 -16.39 -10.26 6.05
N GLU A 172 -15.81 -9.21 5.44
CA GLU A 172 -14.50 -9.23 4.81
C GLU A 172 -13.70 -7.97 5.18
N GLU A 173 -12.45 -8.14 5.60
CA GLU A 173 -11.56 -7.03 5.99
C GLU A 173 -10.27 -7.04 5.16
N ASN A 174 -9.91 -5.92 4.55
CA ASN A 174 -8.66 -5.69 3.82
C ASN A 174 -8.34 -6.78 2.76
N GLN A 175 -9.38 -7.32 2.14
CA GLN A 175 -9.30 -8.41 1.16
C GLN A 175 -8.93 -7.89 -0.23
N PRO A 176 -8.30 -8.72 -1.08
CA PRO A 176 -8.08 -8.36 -2.48
C PRO A 176 -9.42 -8.20 -3.21
N VAL A 177 -9.45 -7.25 -4.15
CA VAL A 177 -10.52 -7.12 -5.15
C VAL A 177 -10.74 -8.45 -5.89
N ASP A 178 -11.98 -8.66 -6.35
CA ASP A 178 -12.48 -9.87 -7.01
C ASP A 178 -12.63 -11.13 -6.15
N LYS A 179 -12.26 -11.10 -4.86
CA LYS A 179 -12.63 -12.16 -3.89
C LYS A 179 -14.16 -12.23 -3.77
N ASP A 180 -14.72 -13.44 -3.85
CA ASP A 180 -16.15 -13.68 -3.62
C ASP A 180 -16.50 -13.62 -2.12
N TYR A 181 -17.62 -12.98 -1.77
CA TYR A 181 -18.17 -12.88 -0.41
C TYR A 181 -19.64 -13.33 -0.36
N ASN A 182 -20.12 -13.76 0.81
CA ASN A 182 -21.50 -14.25 0.99
C ASN A 182 -22.02 -14.14 2.43
N THR A 183 -22.55 -12.96 2.75
CA THR A 183 -23.11 -12.61 4.08
C THR A 183 -24.35 -13.43 4.49
N VAL A 184 -24.95 -14.20 3.57
CA VAL A 184 -26.18 -14.98 3.80
C VAL A 184 -25.90 -16.22 4.67
N VAL A 185 -24.65 -16.69 4.67
CA VAL A 185 -24.23 -17.97 5.28
C VAL A 185 -23.97 -17.84 6.78
N ASP A 186 -23.38 -16.72 7.20
CA ASP A 186 -22.84 -16.50 8.55
C ASP A 186 -23.39 -15.22 9.23
N ASN A 187 -23.61 -14.17 8.44
CA ASN A 187 -23.99 -12.84 8.92
C ASN A 187 -25.50 -12.52 8.81
N ARG A 188 -26.35 -13.54 8.66
CA ARG A 188 -27.82 -13.43 8.53
C ARG A 188 -28.60 -14.27 9.56
N PRO A 189 -28.58 -13.90 10.86
CA PRO A 189 -29.36 -14.58 11.90
C PRO A 189 -30.87 -14.40 11.66
N GLN A 190 -31.69 -15.40 11.99
CA GLN A 190 -33.15 -15.30 11.83
C GLN A 190 -33.82 -14.43 12.91
N THR A 191 -33.19 -14.33 14.08
CA THR A 191 -33.66 -13.50 15.21
C THR A 191 -32.51 -12.78 15.89
N ILE A 192 -32.79 -11.59 16.41
CA ILE A 192 -31.86 -10.73 17.16
C ILE A 192 -32.52 -10.34 18.47
N GLU A 193 -31.78 -10.36 19.59
CA GLU A 193 -32.26 -9.83 20.86
C GLU A 193 -31.58 -8.49 21.18
N LYS A 194 -32.39 -7.48 21.53
CA LYS A 194 -31.92 -6.17 21.98
C LYS A 194 -32.91 -5.55 22.96
N ASP A 195 -32.38 -4.96 24.04
CA ASP A 195 -33.16 -4.24 25.06
C ASP A 195 -34.34 -5.07 25.63
N GLY A 196 -34.16 -6.39 25.77
CA GLY A 196 -35.19 -7.33 26.24
C GLY A 196 -36.28 -7.66 25.21
N LYS A 197 -36.13 -7.25 23.95
CA LYS A 197 -37.04 -7.53 22.84
C LYS A 197 -36.40 -8.48 21.84
N THR A 198 -37.20 -9.41 21.31
CA THR A 198 -36.81 -10.27 20.18
C THR A 198 -37.28 -9.65 18.87
N TYR A 199 -36.36 -9.49 17.94
CA TYR A 199 -36.63 -9.07 16.56
C TYR A 199 -36.48 -10.29 15.65
N GLU A 200 -37.32 -10.42 14.63
CA GLU A 200 -37.26 -11.48 13.62
C GLU A 200 -37.10 -10.90 12.21
N LEU A 201 -36.35 -11.59 11.36
CA LEU A 201 -36.04 -11.18 9.98
C LEU A 201 -37.35 -11.00 9.19
N VAL A 202 -37.47 -9.90 8.43
CA VAL A 202 -38.72 -9.64 7.68
C VAL A 202 -38.81 -10.46 6.39
N PRO A 203 -40.02 -10.85 5.95
CA PRO A 203 -40.23 -11.37 4.60
C PRO A 203 -40.10 -10.25 3.55
N ALA A 204 -40.06 -10.63 2.26
CA ALA A 204 -40.09 -9.68 1.16
C ALA A 204 -41.31 -8.74 1.24
N GLY A 205 -41.08 -7.45 1.03
CA GLY A 205 -42.12 -6.42 1.17
C GLY A 205 -41.57 -5.00 1.13
N ASN A 206 -42.47 -4.02 1.27
CA ASN A 206 -42.11 -2.61 1.35
C ASN A 206 -42.33 -2.09 2.78
N TYR A 207 -41.25 -1.66 3.42
CA TYR A 207 -41.20 -1.17 4.80
C TYR A 207 -40.83 0.31 4.84
N THR A 208 -40.89 0.95 6.02
CA THR A 208 -40.52 2.37 6.18
C THR A 208 -39.07 2.63 5.78
N VAL A 209 -38.17 1.68 6.06
CA VAL A 209 -36.75 1.72 5.65
C VAL A 209 -36.52 1.47 4.15
N GLY A 210 -37.49 0.87 3.44
CA GLY A 210 -37.43 0.63 1.98
C GLY A 210 -37.95 -0.74 1.55
N GLU A 211 -37.66 -1.10 0.30
CA GLU A 211 -38.03 -2.40 -0.29
C GLU A 211 -37.04 -3.50 0.14
N VAL A 212 -37.59 -4.62 0.63
CA VAL A 212 -36.85 -5.76 1.15
C VAL A 212 -37.13 -7.00 0.30
N ASP A 213 -36.09 -7.81 0.06
CA ASP A 213 -36.15 -9.06 -0.71
C ASP A 213 -36.56 -10.29 0.11
N ASP A 214 -36.53 -11.48 -0.52
CA ASP A 214 -36.85 -12.77 0.11
C ASP A 214 -35.78 -13.26 1.10
N GLN A 215 -34.60 -12.64 1.11
CA GLN A 215 -33.54 -12.89 2.08
C GLN A 215 -33.66 -11.99 3.31
N GLY A 216 -34.55 -10.99 3.31
CA GLY A 216 -34.63 -9.97 4.36
C GLY A 216 -33.62 -8.83 4.18
N HIS A 217 -33.02 -8.71 2.99
CA HIS A 217 -32.05 -7.67 2.63
C HIS A 217 -32.71 -6.42 2.07
N LEU A 218 -32.18 -5.25 2.45
CA LEU A 218 -32.63 -3.95 1.97
C LEU A 218 -32.05 -3.64 0.59
N LYS A 219 -32.90 -3.68 -0.45
CA LYS A 219 -32.48 -3.62 -1.87
C LYS A 219 -31.76 -2.34 -2.30
N SER A 220 -31.79 -1.28 -1.49
CA SER A 220 -31.04 -0.04 -1.72
C SER A 220 -29.59 -0.10 -1.23
N THR A 221 -29.15 -1.23 -0.67
CA THR A 221 -27.79 -1.47 -0.13
C THR A 221 -27.02 -2.49 -0.96
N ASP A 222 -25.73 -2.71 -0.69
CA ASP A 222 -24.91 -3.64 -1.49
C ASP A 222 -25.49 -5.07 -1.47
N PRO A 223 -25.39 -5.83 -2.57
CA PRO A 223 -25.89 -7.20 -2.64
C PRO A 223 -25.31 -8.11 -1.53
N THR A 224 -26.14 -9.04 -1.04
CA THR A 224 -25.76 -10.01 0.01
C THR A 224 -24.64 -10.97 -0.39
N THR A 225 -24.43 -11.15 -1.69
CA THR A 225 -23.34 -11.93 -2.30
C THR A 225 -22.74 -11.16 -3.48
N GLY A 226 -21.44 -11.33 -3.72
CA GLY A 226 -20.77 -10.64 -4.81
C GLY A 226 -19.26 -10.73 -4.72
N LYS A 227 -18.59 -9.75 -5.34
CA LYS A 227 -17.14 -9.59 -5.29
C LYS A 227 -16.73 -8.35 -4.52
N VAL A 228 -15.63 -8.47 -3.76
CA VAL A 228 -14.95 -7.34 -3.10
C VAL A 228 -14.49 -6.35 -4.19
N ILE A 229 -14.74 -5.06 -3.95
CA ILE A 229 -14.32 -3.94 -4.80
C ILE A 229 -13.26 -3.10 -4.07
N GLU A 230 -12.66 -2.12 -4.73
CA GLU A 230 -11.84 -1.14 -4.03
C GLU A 230 -12.72 -0.27 -3.12
N GLY A 231 -12.39 -0.20 -1.83
CA GLY A 231 -13.21 0.46 -0.81
C GLY A 231 -14.26 -0.45 -0.16
N ASP A 232 -15.34 0.14 0.33
CA ASP A 232 -16.28 -0.52 1.24
C ASP A 232 -17.60 -0.92 0.57
N LYS A 233 -18.09 -2.12 0.91
CA LYS A 233 -19.47 -2.56 0.65
C LYS A 233 -20.27 -2.61 1.94
N ASN A 234 -21.55 -2.26 1.86
CA ASN A 234 -22.43 -2.13 3.03
C ASN A 234 -23.75 -2.84 2.76
N VAL A 235 -23.93 -4.02 3.36
CA VAL A 235 -25.09 -4.91 3.21
C VAL A 235 -26.01 -4.74 4.41
N THR A 236 -27.30 -4.47 4.22
CA THR A 236 -28.25 -4.26 5.35
C THR A 236 -29.35 -5.31 5.41
N TYR A 237 -29.52 -5.96 6.56
CA TYR A 237 -30.65 -6.84 6.86
C TYR A 237 -31.70 -6.14 7.74
N VAL A 238 -32.98 -6.37 7.42
CA VAL A 238 -34.13 -5.69 8.06
C VAL A 238 -34.94 -6.67 8.91
N TYR A 239 -35.31 -6.24 10.11
CA TYR A 239 -36.03 -7.05 11.10
C TYR A 239 -37.27 -6.31 11.62
N LYS A 240 -38.28 -7.06 12.07
CA LYS A 240 -39.45 -6.54 12.77
C LYS A 240 -39.47 -7.03 14.21
N LEU A 241 -40.07 -6.23 15.11
CA LEU A 241 -40.32 -6.67 16.47
C LEU A 241 -41.23 -7.92 16.44
N LYS A 242 -40.80 -9.00 17.09
CA LYS A 242 -41.62 -10.19 17.27
C LYS A 242 -42.60 -9.93 18.41
N GLU A 243 -43.89 -9.91 18.09
CA GLU A 243 -44.93 -9.80 19.12
C GLU A 243 -44.84 -11.02 20.05
N THR A 244 -44.72 -10.77 21.35
CA THR A 244 -44.93 -11.82 22.36
C THR A 244 -46.41 -12.20 22.30
N PRO A 245 -46.77 -13.48 22.09
CA PRO A 245 -48.15 -13.91 22.25
C PRO A 245 -48.61 -13.53 23.65
N ASP A 246 -49.71 -12.80 23.76
CA ASP A 246 -50.30 -12.48 25.05
C ASP A 246 -50.48 -13.78 25.82
N LYS A 247 -49.86 -13.83 27.01
CA LYS A 247 -49.98 -14.98 27.91
C LYS A 247 -51.47 -15.20 28.14
N PRO A 248 -52.05 -16.39 27.85
CA PRO A 248 -53.47 -16.61 28.02
C PRO A 248 -53.89 -16.19 29.41
N VAL A 249 -54.81 -15.22 29.50
CA VAL A 249 -55.39 -14.83 30.78
C VAL A 249 -56.17 -16.05 31.27
N GLU A 250 -55.59 -16.75 32.24
CA GLU A 250 -56.24 -17.88 32.89
C GLU A 250 -57.58 -17.37 33.44
N PRO A 251 -58.72 -17.93 33.02
CA PRO A 251 -60.01 -17.39 33.39
C PRO A 251 -60.19 -17.60 34.89
N THR A 252 -60.07 -16.52 35.66
CA THR A 252 -60.39 -16.51 37.09
C THR A 252 -61.80 -17.07 37.25
N PRO A 253 -62.02 -18.19 37.97
CA PRO A 253 -63.34 -18.76 38.08
C PRO A 253 -64.29 -17.77 38.78
N ASP A 254 -65.28 -17.28 38.05
CA ASP A 254 -66.32 -16.43 38.63
C ASP A 254 -67.01 -17.19 39.77
N LYS A 255 -67.13 -16.50 40.91
CA LYS A 255 -67.81 -17.01 42.09
C LYS A 255 -69.27 -17.33 41.71
N PRO A 256 -69.82 -18.52 42.06
CA PRO A 256 -71.19 -18.88 41.67
C PRO A 256 -72.19 -17.82 42.11
N VAL A 257 -72.92 -17.25 41.15
CA VAL A 257 -74.07 -16.40 41.41
C VAL A 257 -75.29 -17.31 41.60
N GLU A 258 -75.90 -17.21 42.76
CA GLU A 258 -77.10 -17.97 43.12
C GLU A 258 -78.30 -17.44 42.29
N PRO A 259 -79.06 -18.30 41.59
CA PRO A 259 -80.09 -17.84 40.66
C PRO A 259 -81.36 -17.39 41.40
N THR A 260 -81.67 -16.10 41.30
CA THR A 260 -82.97 -15.55 41.71
C THR A 260 -84.06 -16.05 40.73
N PRO A 261 -85.16 -16.68 41.19
CA PRO A 261 -86.18 -17.18 40.27
C PRO A 261 -87.03 -16.07 39.67
N ASP A 262 -86.96 -15.89 38.35
CA ASP A 262 -87.87 -15.02 37.61
C ASP A 262 -89.26 -15.65 37.40
N LYS A 263 -90.27 -14.76 37.35
CA LYS A 263 -91.69 -15.09 37.34
C LYS A 263 -92.17 -15.53 35.93
N PRO A 264 -93.14 -16.46 35.79
CA PRO A 264 -93.53 -16.97 34.48
C PRO A 264 -94.14 -15.91 33.57
N VAL A 265 -93.83 -15.99 32.27
CA VAL A 265 -94.49 -15.22 31.19
C VAL A 265 -95.03 -16.22 30.16
N ASP A 266 -96.29 -16.01 29.77
CA ASP A 266 -97.12 -16.94 29.00
C ASP A 266 -96.78 -16.90 27.48
N PRO A 267 -96.77 -18.02 26.74
CA PRO A 267 -96.28 -18.06 25.36
C PRO A 267 -97.37 -17.70 24.34
N THR A 268 -97.04 -16.83 23.38
CA THR A 268 -97.91 -16.54 22.21
C THR A 268 -97.51 -17.44 21.02
N PRO A 269 -98.38 -18.32 20.48
CA PRO A 269 -98.01 -19.27 19.44
C PRO A 269 -97.96 -18.68 18.01
N GLY A 270 -96.92 -19.03 17.24
CA GLY A 270 -96.73 -18.63 15.83
C GLY A 270 -96.42 -19.81 14.90
N LYS A 271 -97.50 -20.37 14.32
CA LYS A 271 -97.65 -21.33 13.19
C LYS A 271 -96.42 -21.98 12.49
N PRO A 272 -96.43 -23.31 12.22
CA PRO A 272 -95.33 -24.03 11.56
C PRO A 272 -95.36 -23.97 10.02
N VAL A 273 -94.22 -24.24 9.39
CA VAL A 273 -94.10 -24.68 7.99
C VAL A 273 -93.18 -25.91 7.89
N ASN A 274 -93.59 -26.87 7.06
CA ASN A 274 -93.01 -28.22 6.93
C ASN A 274 -92.13 -28.32 5.66
N PRO A 275 -91.11 -29.19 5.58
CA PRO A 275 -90.20 -29.30 4.43
C PRO A 275 -90.76 -30.23 3.33
N THR A 276 -90.08 -30.32 2.15
CA THR A 276 -90.14 -31.41 1.12
C THR A 276 -89.19 -31.06 -0.08
N PRO A 277 -88.64 -32.03 -0.87
CA PRO A 277 -87.18 -32.08 -1.11
C PRO A 277 -86.66 -32.26 -2.57
N ASP A 278 -85.32 -32.33 -2.69
CA ASP A 278 -84.42 -33.07 -3.62
C ASP A 278 -84.56 -33.14 -5.16
N LYS A 279 -83.45 -32.73 -5.83
CA LYS A 279 -82.80 -33.27 -7.08
C LYS A 279 -83.60 -33.31 -8.42
N PRO A 280 -82.98 -33.59 -9.60
CA PRO A 280 -81.54 -33.67 -9.96
C PRO A 280 -81.12 -32.87 -11.24
N VAL A 281 -79.81 -32.82 -11.52
CA VAL A 281 -79.29 -32.85 -12.91
C VAL A 281 -77.96 -33.61 -13.00
N ASP A 282 -77.66 -34.11 -14.20
CA ASP A 282 -76.70 -35.18 -14.53
C ASP A 282 -75.36 -34.63 -15.09
N PRO A 283 -74.23 -35.38 -15.07
CA PRO A 283 -72.93 -34.89 -15.53
C PRO A 283 -72.69 -35.20 -17.02
N THR A 284 -71.76 -34.51 -17.68
CA THR A 284 -71.32 -34.90 -19.03
C THR A 284 -69.85 -34.55 -19.27
N SER A 285 -69.05 -35.58 -19.60
CA SER A 285 -67.73 -35.59 -20.28
C SER A 285 -66.59 -34.68 -19.79
N GLY A 286 -65.32 -35.10 -19.73
CA GLY A 286 -64.73 -36.39 -20.09
C GLY A 286 -63.46 -36.25 -20.94
N LYS A 287 -62.31 -36.65 -20.36
CA LYS A 287 -60.96 -36.79 -20.98
C LYS A 287 -60.23 -35.47 -21.34
N SER A 288 -58.89 -35.40 -21.30
CA SER A 288 -57.90 -36.47 -21.03
C SER A 288 -56.69 -35.97 -20.24
N VAL A 289 -56.10 -36.87 -19.44
CA VAL A 289 -54.73 -36.80 -18.91
C VAL A 289 -54.09 -38.16 -19.11
N GLU A 290 -52.85 -38.20 -19.58
CA GLU A 290 -51.98 -39.38 -19.66
C GLU A 290 -50.52 -38.84 -19.65
N SER A 291 -49.54 -39.33 -18.89
CA SER A 291 -49.47 -40.52 -18.01
C SER A 291 -48.51 -40.34 -16.81
N THR A 292 -48.81 -41.11 -15.76
CA THR A 292 -48.10 -41.48 -14.51
C THR A 292 -46.74 -42.21 -14.73
N PRO A 293 -46.00 -42.74 -13.70
CA PRO A 293 -46.18 -42.71 -12.23
C PRO A 293 -44.92 -42.45 -11.34
N ALA A 294 -45.15 -42.41 -10.02
CA ALA A 294 -44.17 -42.61 -8.92
C ALA A 294 -43.66 -44.09 -8.84
N LYS A 295 -42.89 -44.62 -7.87
CA LYS A 295 -42.78 -44.43 -6.40
C LYS A 295 -41.67 -45.36 -5.83
N GLY A 296 -41.14 -45.16 -4.62
CA GLY A 296 -40.52 -46.28 -3.87
C GLY A 296 -39.53 -45.98 -2.73
N GLN A 297 -39.79 -46.56 -1.54
CA GLN A 297 -39.02 -46.50 -0.27
C GLN A 297 -39.17 -47.87 0.43
N LEU A 298 -38.39 -48.33 1.42
CA LEU A 298 -37.30 -47.84 2.31
C LEU A 298 -36.35 -49.09 2.53
N PRO A 299 -35.60 -49.39 3.62
CA PRO A 299 -35.21 -48.68 4.87
C PRO A 299 -33.68 -48.71 5.22
N ASN A 300 -33.34 -48.28 6.44
CA ASN A 300 -31.99 -48.11 7.04
C ASN A 300 -31.25 -49.40 7.45
N THR A 301 -29.91 -49.34 7.61
CA THR A 301 -29.11 -49.65 8.85
C THR A 301 -27.59 -49.72 8.57
N GLY A 302 -26.74 -49.44 9.58
CA GLY A 302 -25.31 -49.80 9.59
C GLY A 302 -24.35 -48.74 10.14
N GLU A 303 -23.59 -49.07 11.20
CA GLU A 303 -22.54 -48.22 11.81
C GLU A 303 -21.11 -48.54 11.30
N THR A 304 -20.15 -47.70 11.72
CA THR A 304 -18.72 -47.98 12.01
C THR A 304 -17.60 -47.56 11.01
N THR A 305 -16.63 -46.82 11.58
CA THR A 305 -15.16 -46.80 11.36
C THR A 305 -14.51 -46.52 9.98
N SER A 306 -13.77 -45.39 9.96
CA SER A 306 -12.31 -45.30 9.71
C SER A 306 -11.66 -46.11 8.57
N VAL A 307 -11.11 -45.43 7.56
CA VAL A 307 -9.66 -45.13 7.41
C VAL A 307 -9.44 -44.08 6.31
N GLY A 308 -8.29 -43.38 6.31
CA GLY A 308 -7.99 -42.30 5.38
C GLY A 308 -7.51 -42.73 3.98
N SER A 309 -7.34 -41.76 3.08
CA SER A 309 -6.62 -41.93 1.81
C SER A 309 -5.94 -40.64 1.39
N THR A 310 -4.62 -40.62 1.58
CA THR A 310 -3.68 -39.64 1.03
C THR A 310 -3.46 -39.86 -0.47
N LEU A 311 -3.49 -38.79 -1.26
CA LEU A 311 -2.83 -38.66 -2.57
C LEU A 311 -2.22 -37.25 -2.61
N LEU A 312 -0.90 -37.07 -2.62
CA LEU A 312 0.00 -37.12 -3.80
C LEU A 312 -0.58 -36.38 -5.02
N GLY A 313 0.07 -35.38 -5.61
CA GLY A 313 1.39 -34.78 -5.34
C GLY A 313 2.02 -34.26 -6.63
N LEU A 314 2.97 -33.31 -6.57
CA LEU A 314 3.85 -32.99 -7.69
C LEU A 314 5.09 -32.22 -7.19
N VAL A 315 6.19 -32.94 -7.00
CA VAL A 315 7.54 -32.36 -6.84
C VAL A 315 8.30 -32.65 -8.11
N ALA A 316 8.60 -31.61 -8.89
CA ALA A 316 9.51 -31.70 -10.03
C ALA A 316 10.89 -31.23 -9.60
N GLY A 317 11.90 -32.12 -9.70
CA GLY A 317 13.29 -31.80 -9.41
C GLY A 317 14.20 -32.18 -10.58
N LEU A 318 15.24 -31.37 -10.80
CA LEU A 318 16.46 -31.66 -11.57
C LEU A 318 17.57 -30.92 -10.82
N VAL A 319 18.40 -31.56 -9.99
CA VAL A 319 19.52 -32.47 -10.35
C VAL A 319 20.49 -31.82 -11.32
N GLY A 320 21.65 -31.40 -10.78
CA GLY A 320 22.74 -30.76 -11.51
C GLY A 320 24.06 -30.84 -10.75
N LEU A 321 24.41 -32.03 -10.23
CA LEU A 321 25.73 -32.29 -9.63
C LEU A 321 26.74 -32.64 -10.74
N ALA A 322 27.74 -31.80 -10.93
CA ALA A 322 28.95 -32.10 -11.71
C ALA A 322 30.19 -31.83 -10.86
N ALA A 323 30.94 -32.89 -10.52
CA ALA A 323 32.19 -32.80 -9.79
C ALA A 323 33.29 -33.53 -10.57
N LEU A 324 34.34 -32.79 -10.96
CA LEU A 324 35.66 -33.26 -11.43
C LEU A 324 36.49 -32.00 -11.76
N GLY A 325 37.74 -31.82 -11.31
CA GLY A 325 38.53 -32.67 -10.42
C GLY A 325 39.78 -31.94 -9.90
N ARG A 326 40.52 -32.58 -8.97
CA ARG A 326 41.78 -32.06 -8.43
C ARG A 326 42.93 -32.20 -9.45
N ARG A 327 43.84 -31.22 -9.46
CA ARG A 327 45.30 -31.48 -9.58
C ARG A 327 46.07 -30.49 -8.71
N LYS A 328 47.23 -30.93 -8.23
CA LYS A 328 48.10 -30.27 -7.25
C LYS A 328 49.55 -30.35 -7.74
N GLU A 329 50.30 -29.28 -7.50
CA GLU A 329 51.77 -29.14 -7.61
C GLU A 329 52.46 -29.27 -8.99
N GLY A 330 53.53 -28.48 -9.13
CA GLY A 330 54.41 -28.36 -10.29
C GLY A 330 55.15 -27.02 -10.27
N ASP A 331 56.41 -27.03 -9.82
CA ASP A 331 57.30 -25.85 -9.73
C ASP A 331 57.72 -25.30 -11.11
N GLU A 332 58.03 -24.00 -11.21
CA GLU A 332 59.38 -23.46 -11.53
C GLU A 332 59.37 -21.98 -11.96
N LYS A 333 60.39 -21.26 -11.43
CA LYS A 333 60.97 -19.97 -11.89
C LYS A 333 60.14 -18.67 -11.77
#